data_AF-A0A2E8CXK8-F1
#
_entry.id   AF-A0A2E8CXK8-F1
#
_cell.length_a   1.000
_cell.length_b   1.000
_cell.length_c   1.000
_cell.angle_alpha   90.00
_cell.angle_beta   90.00
_cell.angle_gamma   90.00
#
_symmetry.space_group_name_H-M   'P 1'
#
loop_
_entity.id
_entity.type
_entity.pdbx_description
1 polymer ?
#
loop_
_entity_poly.entity_id
_entity_poly.type
_entity_poly.pdbx_seq_one_letter_code
_entity_poly.pdbx_strand_id
1 'polypeptide(L)'
;MDCRPDTATGDTHRAWLWLLCVMPAVGLLLVSWFTRRFAPEAQGHGVPEVIVAVARHDGVMRPRVSLVKILVSALCIGTGASVGREGPIVQIGSCLRSVAGQWFQLSARNIKVLVAAGAAAGISATFNAPLAGVIFASEIILGSFAAESLTPIVVASVVADVVQVHVGEHGLNPAFQQLNYEYVGAWSQLPSYFTLGLVCGVAAVSFTKLLYAVKDLSEKWLPSWWARELVLGAIVGVAGLAYPRTPPAISPATERNLA
;
A
#
# COMPACT_ATOMS: atom_id res chain seq x y z
N MET A 1 18.62 25.41 -47.82
CA MET A 1 19.24 24.07 -47.75
C MET A 1 19.88 24.01 -46.38
N ASP A 2 19.53 23.19 -45.41
CA ASP A 2 18.69 22.00 -45.33
C ASP A 2 18.50 21.79 -43.81
N CYS A 3 17.34 22.12 -43.24
CA CYS A 3 17.03 21.80 -41.84
C CYS A 3 16.02 20.64 -41.86
N ARG A 4 16.55 19.43 -41.95
CA ARG A 4 15.78 18.21 -41.70
C ARG A 4 15.23 18.27 -40.26
N PRO A 5 13.95 17.97 -40.03
CA PRO A 5 13.43 17.80 -38.68
C PRO A 5 14.04 16.52 -38.08
N ASP A 6 14.59 16.65 -36.88
CA ASP A 6 15.24 15.57 -36.13
C ASP A 6 14.28 14.39 -35.90
N THR A 7 14.44 13.33 -36.70
CA THR A 7 13.71 12.05 -36.57
C THR A 7 14.06 11.28 -35.28
N ALA A 8 15.02 11.76 -34.47
CA ALA A 8 15.48 11.10 -33.25
C ALA A 8 14.55 11.28 -32.04
N THR A 9 13.67 12.29 -32.04
CA THR A 9 12.72 12.54 -30.93
C THR A 9 11.45 11.69 -31.03
N GLY A 10 11.09 11.22 -32.23
CA GLY A 10 9.92 10.36 -32.45
C GLY A 10 10.11 8.92 -32.00
N ASP A 11 11.32 8.37 -32.16
CA ASP A 11 11.62 6.97 -31.80
C ASP A 11 11.76 6.77 -30.28
N THR A 12 12.32 7.74 -29.58
CA THR A 12 12.41 7.72 -28.10
C THR A 12 11.03 7.82 -27.45
N HIS A 13 10.12 8.63 -28.00
CA HIS A 13 8.74 8.75 -27.52
C HIS A 13 7.91 7.48 -27.75
N ARG A 14 8.03 6.86 -28.93
CA ARG A 14 7.42 5.55 -29.21
C ARG A 14 7.98 4.47 -28.28
N ALA A 15 9.30 4.37 -28.13
CA ALA A 15 9.92 3.37 -27.25
C ALA A 15 9.45 3.51 -25.79
N TRP A 16 9.33 4.75 -25.29
CA TRP A 16 8.79 5.03 -23.96
C TRP A 16 7.32 4.60 -23.80
N LEU A 17 6.48 4.87 -24.80
CA LEU A 17 5.08 4.43 -24.85
C LEU A 17 4.95 2.90 -24.82
N TRP A 18 5.80 2.20 -25.59
CA TRP A 18 5.85 0.74 -25.59
C TRP A 18 6.29 0.18 -24.23
N LEU A 19 7.29 0.80 -23.60
CA LEU A 19 7.74 0.43 -22.25
C LEU A 19 6.61 0.56 -21.22
N LEU A 20 5.85 1.65 -21.24
CA LEU A 20 4.70 1.86 -20.35
C LEU A 20 3.61 0.78 -20.47
N CYS A 21 3.40 0.24 -21.67
CA CYS A 21 2.40 -0.82 -21.89
C CYS A 21 2.91 -2.20 -21.48
N VAL A 22 4.19 -2.48 -21.76
CA VAL A 22 4.76 -3.83 -21.61
C VAL A 22 5.29 -4.06 -20.19
N MET A 23 5.81 -3.03 -19.52
CA MET A 23 6.41 -3.18 -18.19
C MET A 23 5.44 -3.72 -17.13
N PRO A 24 4.19 -3.23 -17.00
CA PRO A 24 3.27 -3.77 -16.00
C PRO A 24 2.92 -5.24 -16.27
N ALA A 25 2.77 -5.64 -17.54
CA ALA A 25 2.49 -7.04 -17.92
C ALA A 25 3.64 -7.98 -17.56
N VAL A 26 4.87 -7.60 -17.92
CA VAL A 26 6.07 -8.38 -17.56
C VAL A 26 6.29 -8.38 -16.06
N GLY A 27 6.09 -7.25 -15.39
CA GLY A 27 6.22 -7.08 -13.95
C GLY A 27 5.28 -7.99 -13.17
N LEU A 28 3.98 -7.97 -13.49
CA LEU A 28 2.99 -8.84 -12.85
C LEU A 28 3.28 -10.32 -13.12
N LEU A 29 3.72 -10.68 -14.33
CA LEU A 29 4.10 -12.06 -14.64
C LEU A 29 5.27 -12.52 -13.77
N LEU A 30 6.33 -11.72 -13.66
CA LEU A 30 7.50 -12.01 -12.83
C LEU A 30 7.15 -12.09 -11.35
N VAL A 31 6.36 -11.14 -10.86
CA VAL A 31 5.85 -11.10 -9.47
C VAL A 31 5.05 -12.37 -9.16
N SER A 32 4.11 -12.74 -10.02
CA SER A 32 3.28 -13.93 -9.82
C SER A 32 4.08 -15.22 -9.94
N TRP A 33 5.05 -15.30 -10.84
CA TRP A 33 5.95 -16.46 -10.92
C TRP A 33 6.81 -16.59 -9.65
N PHE A 34 7.41 -15.49 -9.20
CA PHE A 34 8.31 -15.48 -8.04
C PHE A 34 7.58 -15.80 -6.73
N THR A 35 6.44 -15.16 -6.47
CA THR A 35 5.64 -15.44 -5.28
C THR A 35 5.17 -16.89 -5.23
N ARG A 36 4.65 -17.43 -6.34
CA ARG A 36 4.22 -18.84 -6.44
C ARG A 36 5.36 -19.81 -6.13
N ARG A 37 6.60 -19.48 -6.52
CA ARG A 37 7.75 -20.36 -6.38
C ARG A 37 8.42 -20.32 -5.00
N PHE A 38 8.49 -19.15 -4.37
CA PHE A 38 9.31 -18.93 -3.17
C PHE A 38 8.50 -18.73 -1.87
N ALA A 39 7.39 -17.99 -1.92
CA ALA A 39 6.53 -17.78 -0.75
C ALA A 39 5.08 -17.53 -1.21
N PRO A 40 4.26 -18.58 -1.33
CA PRO A 40 2.84 -18.45 -1.63
C PRO A 40 2.11 -17.56 -0.62
N GLU A 41 2.60 -17.51 0.63
CA GLU A 41 2.05 -16.66 1.71
C GLU A 41 2.29 -15.16 1.47
N ALA A 42 3.18 -14.79 0.54
CA ALA A 42 3.43 -13.40 0.17
C ALA A 42 2.49 -12.89 -0.94
N GLN A 43 1.57 -13.71 -1.44
CA GLN A 43 0.57 -13.28 -2.41
C GLN A 43 -0.48 -12.37 -1.78
N GLY A 44 -1.20 -11.60 -2.62
CA GLY A 44 -2.30 -10.77 -2.18
C GLY A 44 -1.89 -9.52 -1.38
N HIS A 45 -2.88 -8.96 -0.69
CA HIS A 45 -2.77 -7.65 -0.03
C HIS A 45 -1.83 -7.66 1.18
N GLY A 46 -1.67 -8.76 1.90
CA GLY A 46 -0.73 -8.89 3.03
C GLY A 46 -1.37 -8.67 4.41
N VAL A 47 -2.31 -7.74 4.54
CA VAL A 47 -3.01 -7.49 5.82
C VAL A 47 -3.82 -8.71 6.29
N PRO A 48 -4.65 -9.36 5.44
CA PRO A 48 -5.37 -10.56 5.86
C PRO A 48 -4.44 -11.68 6.33
N GLU A 49 -3.29 -11.85 5.69
CA GLU A 49 -2.29 -12.85 6.06
C GLU A 49 -1.70 -12.59 7.46
N VAL A 50 -1.51 -11.32 7.84
CA VAL A 50 -1.09 -10.95 9.20
C VAL A 50 -2.20 -11.24 10.20
N ILE A 51 -3.45 -10.89 9.89
CA ILE A 51 -4.60 -11.17 10.77
C ILE A 51 -4.74 -12.68 11.00
N VAL A 52 -4.64 -13.48 9.94
CA VAL A 52 -4.67 -14.94 10.02
C VAL A 52 -3.49 -15.48 10.85
N ALA A 53 -2.29 -14.91 10.69
CA ALA A 53 -1.14 -15.31 11.51
C ALA A 53 -1.37 -15.05 13.00
N VAL A 54 -1.91 -13.88 13.36
CA VAL A 54 -2.22 -13.53 14.75
C VAL A 54 -3.36 -14.39 15.32
N ALA A 55 -4.40 -14.66 14.52
CA ALA A 55 -5.59 -15.37 14.97
C ALA A 55 -5.43 -16.90 15.01
N ARG A 56 -4.66 -17.48 14.08
CA ARG A 56 -4.57 -18.95 13.90
C ARG A 56 -3.18 -19.54 14.09
N HIS A 57 -2.13 -18.72 14.10
CA HIS A 57 -0.75 -19.18 14.16
C HIS A 57 0.05 -18.50 15.27
N ASP A 58 -0.61 -17.95 16.29
CA ASP A 58 0.03 -17.29 17.43
C ASP A 58 1.01 -16.16 17.05
N GLY A 59 0.76 -15.51 15.91
CA GLY A 59 1.62 -14.48 15.35
C GLY A 59 2.90 -15.01 14.70
N VAL A 60 3.08 -16.33 14.56
CA VAL A 60 4.25 -16.94 13.95
C VAL A 60 4.20 -16.80 12.42
N MET A 61 5.22 -16.16 11.86
CA MET A 61 5.39 -15.93 10.43
C MET A 61 6.75 -16.43 9.97
N ARG A 62 6.83 -16.92 8.73
CA ARG A 62 8.07 -17.48 8.16
C ARG A 62 9.02 -16.36 7.71
N PRO A 63 10.32 -16.38 8.08
CA PRO A 63 11.26 -15.30 7.73
C PRO A 63 11.35 -14.96 6.24
N ARG A 64 11.21 -15.98 5.38
CA ARG A 64 11.23 -15.81 3.92
C ARG A 64 10.11 -14.90 3.39
N VAL A 65 8.99 -14.75 4.11
CA VAL A 65 7.84 -13.96 3.67
C VAL A 65 8.23 -12.48 3.59
N SER A 66 8.93 -11.92 4.59
CA SER A 66 9.42 -10.53 4.53
C SER A 66 10.30 -10.29 3.30
N LEU A 67 11.31 -11.15 3.07
CA LEU A 67 12.25 -10.99 1.96
C LEU A 67 11.55 -11.06 0.60
N VAL A 68 10.68 -12.07 0.42
CA VAL A 68 9.93 -12.21 -0.82
C VAL A 68 8.97 -11.03 -1.02
N LYS A 69 8.28 -10.57 0.04
CA LYS A 69 7.34 -9.46 -0.06
C LYS A 69 8.04 -8.14 -0.40
N ILE A 70 9.23 -7.88 0.15
CA ILE A 70 10.05 -6.71 -0.21
C ILE A 70 10.36 -6.73 -1.71
N LEU A 71 10.94 -7.83 -2.21
CA LEU A 71 11.36 -7.95 -3.60
C LEU A 71 10.16 -7.84 -4.57
N VAL A 72 9.09 -8.56 -4.26
CA VAL A 72 7.89 -8.59 -5.10
C VAL A 72 7.19 -7.25 -5.11
N SER A 73 7.10 -6.57 -3.98
CA SER A 73 6.44 -5.26 -3.91
C SER A 73 7.26 -4.20 -4.62
N ALA A 74 8.59 -4.24 -4.49
CA ALA A 74 9.49 -3.36 -5.25
C ALA A 74 9.35 -3.57 -6.77
N LEU A 75 9.27 -4.82 -7.23
CA LEU A 75 9.03 -5.15 -8.64
C LEU A 75 7.63 -4.70 -9.09
N CYS A 76 6.60 -4.94 -8.30
CA CYS A 76 5.21 -4.59 -8.64
C CYS A 76 5.05 -3.07 -8.78
N ILE A 77 5.53 -2.30 -7.79
CA ILE A 77 5.50 -0.83 -7.81
C ILE A 77 6.42 -0.30 -8.91
N GLY A 78 7.65 -0.82 -9.01
CA GLY A 78 8.65 -0.36 -9.98
C GLY A 78 8.29 -0.62 -11.44
N THR A 79 7.43 -1.61 -11.72
CA THR A 79 6.92 -1.90 -13.07
C THR A 79 5.63 -1.16 -13.41
N GLY A 80 5.09 -0.36 -12.48
CA GLY A 80 3.90 0.46 -12.72
C GLY A 80 2.57 -0.27 -12.53
N ALA A 81 2.54 -1.36 -11.76
CA ALA A 81 1.28 -1.97 -11.38
C ALA A 81 0.46 -1.02 -10.47
N SER A 82 -0.86 -1.03 -10.62
CA SER A 82 -1.76 -0.22 -9.78
C SER A 82 -1.94 -0.90 -8.42
N VAL A 83 -0.99 -0.68 -7.50
CA VAL A 83 -0.98 -1.26 -6.16
C VAL A 83 -0.55 -0.24 -5.10
N GLY A 84 -1.11 -0.37 -3.90
CA GLY A 84 -0.71 0.40 -2.73
C GLY A 84 0.47 -0.24 -1.99
N ARG A 85 1.25 0.59 -1.30
CA ARG A 85 2.38 0.16 -0.46
C ARG A 85 1.99 -0.28 0.96
N GLU A 86 0.73 -0.02 1.35
CA GLU A 86 0.19 -0.20 2.70
C GLU A 86 0.16 -1.67 3.15
N GLY A 87 -0.38 -2.53 2.30
CA GLY A 87 -0.49 -3.94 2.61
C GLY A 87 0.87 -4.65 2.72
N PRO A 88 1.78 -4.45 1.74
CA PRO A 88 3.15 -4.95 1.84
C PRO A 88 3.89 -4.52 3.10
N ILE A 89 3.88 -3.22 3.46
CA ILE A 89 4.67 -2.74 4.60
C ILE A 89 4.16 -3.32 5.93
N VAL A 90 2.85 -3.50 6.07
CA VAL A 90 2.24 -4.18 7.22
C VAL A 90 2.76 -5.61 7.33
N GLN A 91 2.69 -6.39 6.25
CA GLN A 91 3.14 -7.78 6.26
C GLN A 91 4.65 -7.91 6.51
N ILE A 92 5.46 -7.04 5.91
CA ILE A 92 6.92 -7.01 6.09
C ILE A 92 7.27 -6.70 7.54
N GLY A 93 6.72 -5.61 8.10
CA GLY A 93 6.97 -5.17 9.47
C GLY A 93 6.54 -6.20 10.50
N SER A 94 5.34 -6.75 10.33
CA SER A 94 4.81 -7.85 11.16
C SER A 94 5.69 -9.08 11.11
N CYS A 95 6.12 -9.52 9.94
CA CYS A 95 6.94 -10.72 9.80
C CYS A 95 8.34 -10.52 10.38
N LEU A 96 8.99 -9.36 10.20
CA LEU A 96 10.28 -9.07 10.83
C LEU A 96 10.21 -9.16 12.36
N ARG A 97 9.13 -8.63 12.95
CA ARG A 97 8.93 -8.67 14.40
C ARG A 97 8.46 -10.04 14.91
N SER A 98 7.72 -10.79 14.11
CA SER A 98 7.42 -12.20 14.38
C SER A 98 8.71 -13.03 14.49
N VAL A 99 9.63 -12.85 13.53
CA VAL A 99 10.92 -13.56 13.52
C VAL A 99 11.78 -13.16 14.71
N ALA A 100 11.83 -11.87 15.05
CA ALA A 100 12.50 -11.41 16.26
C ALA A 100 11.90 -12.08 17.52
N GLY A 101 10.57 -12.11 17.64
CA GLY A 101 9.89 -12.76 18.77
C GLY A 101 10.17 -14.27 18.87
N GLN A 102 10.25 -14.96 17.72
CA GLN A 102 10.64 -16.38 17.66
C GLN A 102 12.11 -16.59 18.07
N TRP A 103 13.02 -15.71 17.62
CA TRP A 103 14.44 -15.80 17.98
C TRP A 103 14.63 -15.60 19.49
N PHE A 104 13.94 -14.64 20.09
CA PHE A 104 13.96 -14.45 21.55
C PHE A 104 13.10 -15.45 22.33
N GLN A 105 12.52 -16.46 21.67
CA GLN A 105 11.68 -17.50 22.28
C GLN A 105 10.56 -16.95 23.17
N LEU A 106 9.94 -15.86 22.72
CA LEU A 106 8.88 -15.20 23.48
C LEU A 106 7.58 -16.01 23.46
N SER A 107 6.73 -15.76 24.45
CA SER A 107 5.39 -16.34 24.49
C SER A 107 4.55 -15.92 23.28
N ALA A 108 3.59 -16.75 22.88
CA ALA A 108 2.63 -16.45 21.81
C ALA A 108 1.96 -15.07 21.99
N ARG A 109 1.63 -14.70 23.24
CA ARG A 109 1.08 -13.38 23.57
C ARG A 109 2.04 -12.26 23.15
N ASN A 110 3.31 -12.36 23.52
CA ASN A 110 4.32 -11.34 23.21
C ASN A 110 4.68 -11.30 21.72
N ILE A 111 4.67 -12.45 21.03
CA ILE A 111 4.86 -12.50 19.56
C ILE A 111 3.74 -11.74 18.86
N LYS A 112 2.47 -11.96 19.24
CA LYS A 112 1.33 -11.22 18.67
C LYS A 112 1.45 -9.71 18.88
N VAL A 113 1.87 -9.28 20.06
CA VAL A 113 2.14 -7.85 20.36
C VAL A 113 3.27 -7.31 19.49
N LEU A 114 4.36 -8.05 19.31
CA LEU A 114 5.46 -7.66 18.42
C LEU A 114 5.04 -7.57 16.95
N VAL A 115 4.21 -8.52 16.48
CA VAL A 115 3.63 -8.51 15.14
C VAL A 115 2.78 -7.26 14.91
N ALA A 116 1.95 -6.90 15.88
CA ALA A 116 1.14 -5.68 15.86
C ALA A 116 2.00 -4.41 15.90
N ALA A 117 3.04 -4.38 16.74
CA ALA A 117 3.99 -3.28 16.81
C ALA A 117 4.75 -3.10 15.48
N GLY A 118 5.10 -4.20 14.81
CA GLY A 118 5.69 -4.19 13.47
C GLY A 118 4.73 -3.64 12.40
N ALA A 119 3.45 -4.02 12.45
CA ALA A 119 2.41 -3.46 11.58
C ALA A 119 2.25 -1.95 11.81
N ALA A 120 2.14 -1.52 13.06
CA ALA A 120 2.00 -0.11 13.43
C ALA A 120 3.20 0.71 12.93
N ALA A 121 4.41 0.25 13.22
CA ALA A 121 5.65 0.88 12.74
C ALA A 121 5.67 1.05 11.21
N GLY A 122 5.26 0.00 10.47
CA GLY A 122 5.19 0.04 9.01
C GLY A 122 4.21 1.10 8.48
N ILE A 123 2.99 1.15 9.04
CA ILE A 123 1.98 2.16 8.68
C ILE A 123 2.47 3.56 9.05
N SER A 124 3.02 3.75 10.25
CA SER A 124 3.49 5.05 10.73
C SER A 124 4.61 5.61 9.86
N ALA A 125 5.63 4.81 9.54
CA ALA A 125 6.68 5.21 8.61
C ALA A 125 6.18 5.47 7.19
N THR A 126 5.07 4.84 6.79
CA THR A 126 4.50 5.01 5.44
C THR A 126 3.64 6.27 5.33
N PHE A 127 2.96 6.67 6.40
CA PHE A 127 1.98 7.74 6.34
C PHE A 127 2.35 8.99 7.12
N ASN A 128 3.48 8.97 7.82
CA ASN A 128 3.81 9.96 8.84
C ASN A 128 2.66 10.14 9.85
N ALA A 129 2.02 9.00 10.20
CA ALA A 129 0.77 8.96 10.97
C ALA A 129 0.89 7.95 12.13
N PRO A 130 1.60 8.31 13.21
CA PRO A 130 1.82 7.40 14.33
C PRO A 130 0.52 6.93 14.98
N LEU A 131 -0.39 7.85 15.29
CA LEU A 131 -1.68 7.53 15.92
C LEU A 131 -2.53 6.58 15.06
N ALA A 132 -2.56 6.79 13.74
CA ALA A 132 -3.30 5.90 12.83
C ALA A 132 -2.71 4.49 12.83
N GLY A 133 -1.38 4.36 12.83
CA GLY A 133 -0.70 3.06 12.91
C GLY A 133 -1.00 2.30 14.21
N VAL A 134 -1.06 2.99 15.35
CA VAL A 134 -1.40 2.40 16.65
C VAL A 134 -2.84 1.89 16.66
N ILE A 135 -3.80 2.70 16.22
CA ILE A 135 -5.21 2.31 16.18
C ILE A 135 -5.40 1.14 15.21
N PHE A 136 -4.82 1.22 14.02
CA PHE A 136 -4.86 0.12 13.04
C PHE A 136 -4.34 -1.20 13.62
N ALA A 137 -3.18 -1.19 14.27
CA ALA A 137 -2.62 -2.41 14.85
C ALA A 137 -3.45 -2.96 16.02
N SER A 138 -4.04 -2.08 16.83
CA SER A 138 -4.80 -2.48 18.02
C SER A 138 -6.19 -3.03 17.65
N GLU A 139 -6.86 -2.38 16.70
CA GLU A 139 -8.21 -2.73 16.28
C GLU A 139 -8.24 -3.82 15.21
N ILE A 140 -7.43 -3.70 14.15
CA ILE A 140 -7.48 -4.59 12.99
C ILE A 140 -6.60 -5.82 13.18
N ILE A 141 -5.40 -5.67 13.74
CA ILE A 141 -4.44 -6.78 13.87
C ILE A 141 -4.69 -7.58 15.16
N LEU A 142 -4.82 -6.92 16.31
CA LEU A 142 -5.06 -7.59 17.60
C LEU A 142 -6.54 -7.76 17.96
N GLY A 143 -7.41 -6.86 17.51
CA GLY A 143 -8.81 -6.84 17.95
C GLY A 143 -8.99 -6.53 19.44
N SER A 144 -8.01 -5.90 20.10
CA SER A 144 -8.07 -5.60 21.54
C SER A 144 -7.22 -4.38 21.91
N PHE A 145 -7.76 -3.50 22.76
CA PHE A 145 -7.06 -2.32 23.30
C PHE A 145 -6.47 -2.57 24.71
N ALA A 146 -5.80 -3.70 24.90
CA ALA A 146 -5.16 -3.99 26.18
C ALA A 146 -3.97 -3.04 26.44
N ALA A 147 -3.94 -2.37 27.60
CA ALA A 147 -2.88 -1.41 27.95
C ALA A 147 -1.46 -2.01 27.84
N GLU A 148 -1.28 -3.27 28.24
CA GLU A 148 -0.01 -4.00 28.14
C GLU A 148 0.48 -4.18 26.68
N SER A 149 -0.45 -4.21 25.72
CA SER A 149 -0.12 -4.32 24.29
C SER A 149 0.10 -2.95 23.64
N LEU A 150 -0.58 -1.92 24.13
CA LEU A 150 -0.52 -0.57 23.56
C LEU A 150 0.86 0.07 23.73
N THR A 151 1.50 -0.07 24.89
CA THR A 151 2.82 0.55 25.15
C THR A 151 3.87 0.20 24.09
N PRO A 152 4.16 -1.09 23.80
CA PRO A 152 5.15 -1.42 22.76
C PRO A 152 4.71 -1.03 21.34
N ILE A 153 3.41 -1.03 21.05
CA ILE A 153 2.87 -0.62 19.75
C ILE A 153 3.07 0.89 19.53
N VAL A 154 2.75 1.71 20.53
CA VAL A 154 2.94 3.17 20.50
C VAL A 154 4.41 3.52 20.35
N VAL A 155 5.28 2.90 21.15
CA VAL A 155 6.73 3.15 21.07
C VAL A 155 7.27 2.78 19.69
N ALA A 156 6.94 1.61 19.15
CA ALA A 156 7.40 1.20 17.83
C ALA A 156 6.90 2.13 16.71
N SER A 157 5.64 2.56 16.79
CA SER A 157 5.00 3.48 15.85
C SER A 157 5.68 4.86 15.85
N VAL A 158 5.88 5.46 17.01
CA VAL A 158 6.53 6.79 17.15
C VAL A 158 8.00 6.71 16.71
N VAL A 159 8.73 5.67 17.11
CA VAL A 159 10.14 5.52 16.68
C VAL A 159 10.23 5.38 15.17
N ALA A 160 9.34 4.61 14.54
CA ALA A 160 9.32 4.45 13.09
C ALA A 160 9.01 5.78 12.38
N ASP A 161 8.10 6.58 12.94
CA ASP A 161 7.78 7.91 12.44
C ASP A 161 8.97 8.87 12.54
N VAL A 162 9.64 8.91 13.69
CA VAL A 162 10.86 9.73 13.90
C VAL A 162 11.97 9.33 12.92
N VAL A 163 12.20 8.02 12.73
CA VAL A 163 13.19 7.52 11.75
C VAL A 163 12.80 7.93 10.33
N GLN A 164 11.52 7.82 9.97
CA GLN A 164 11.04 8.22 8.66
C GLN A 164 11.26 9.73 8.40
N VAL A 165 11.03 10.58 9.39
CA VAL A 165 11.21 12.04 9.27
C VAL A 165 12.67 12.42 9.09
N HIS A 166 13.59 11.75 9.79
CA HIS A 166 15.02 12.15 9.81
C HIS A 166 15.86 11.45 8.74
N VAL A 167 15.52 10.22 8.37
CA VAL A 167 16.31 9.38 7.46
C VAL A 167 15.59 9.16 6.13
N GLY A 168 14.27 9.22 6.11
CA GLY A 168 13.46 8.94 4.93
C GLY A 168 13.22 10.16 4.05
N GLU A 169 12.71 9.90 2.84
CA GLU A 169 12.53 10.92 1.80
C GLU A 169 11.36 11.90 2.05
N HIS A 170 10.40 11.53 2.90
CA HIS A 170 9.19 12.34 3.12
C HIS A 170 9.45 13.60 3.99
N GLY A 171 10.53 13.64 4.78
CA GLY A 171 10.79 14.74 5.71
C GLY A 171 9.63 15.00 6.67
N LEU A 172 9.32 16.29 6.93
CA LEU A 172 8.18 16.74 7.72
C LEU A 172 6.89 16.96 6.88
N ASN A 173 6.85 16.47 5.64
CA ASN A 173 5.69 16.65 4.79
C ASN A 173 4.71 15.48 5.00
N PRO A 174 3.58 15.70 5.70
CA PRO A 174 2.54 14.67 5.78
C PRO A 174 2.03 14.35 4.37
N ALA A 175 1.61 13.10 4.16
CA ALA A 175 1.09 12.65 2.87
C ALA A 175 -0.14 13.47 2.39
N PHE A 176 -0.82 14.14 3.32
CA PHE A 176 -1.95 15.02 3.06
C PHE A 176 -1.68 16.40 3.66
N GLN A 177 -1.73 17.44 2.82
CA GLN A 177 -1.59 18.82 3.29
C GLN A 177 -2.87 19.28 4.00
N GLN A 178 -2.70 20.17 4.98
CA GLN A 178 -3.79 20.73 5.76
C GLN A 178 -4.66 21.63 4.86
N LEU A 179 -5.95 21.29 4.76
CA LEU A 179 -6.92 22.15 4.06
C LEU A 179 -7.27 23.31 4.97
N ASN A 180 -7.10 24.54 4.47
CA ASN A 180 -7.59 25.74 5.15
C ASN A 180 -9.13 25.70 5.15
N TYR A 181 -9.72 25.40 6.30
CA TYR A 181 -11.15 25.28 6.49
C TYR A 181 -11.64 26.26 7.54
N GLU A 182 -12.63 27.09 7.19
CA GLU A 182 -13.32 27.93 8.15
C GLU A 182 -14.46 27.15 8.81
N TYR A 183 -14.42 27.07 10.14
CA TYR A 183 -15.45 26.41 10.92
C TYR A 183 -16.67 27.34 11.08
N VAL A 184 -17.79 26.97 10.46
CA VAL A 184 -19.04 27.75 10.40
C VAL A 184 -20.04 27.33 11.50
N GLY A 185 -19.76 26.24 12.24
CA GLY A 185 -20.54 25.77 13.39
C GLY A 185 -21.06 24.34 13.26
N ALA A 186 -21.21 23.64 14.40
CA ALA A 186 -21.54 22.22 14.45
C ALA A 186 -22.87 21.88 13.78
N TRP A 187 -23.93 22.65 14.05
CA TRP A 187 -25.30 22.33 13.61
C TRP A 187 -25.51 22.47 12.10
N SER A 188 -24.78 23.37 11.43
CA SER A 188 -24.85 23.53 9.97
C SER A 188 -24.02 22.48 9.22
N GLN A 189 -22.93 22.01 9.82
CA GLN A 189 -21.99 21.09 9.17
C GLN A 189 -22.28 19.61 9.47
N LEU A 190 -22.86 19.28 10.63
CA LEU A 190 -23.18 17.90 11.01
C LEU A 190 -23.99 17.13 9.96
N PRO A 191 -25.04 17.70 9.32
CA PRO A 191 -25.76 17.02 8.24
C PRO A 191 -24.86 16.68 7.05
N SER A 192 -23.93 17.56 6.70
CA SER A 192 -22.97 17.34 5.60
C SER A 192 -21.96 16.23 5.94
N TYR A 193 -21.49 16.14 7.19
CA TYR A 193 -20.61 15.06 7.63
C TYR A 193 -21.33 13.71 7.71
N PHE A 194 -22.59 13.71 8.14
CA PHE A 194 -23.40 12.49 8.16
C PHE A 194 -23.65 11.95 6.75
N THR A 195 -24.05 12.83 5.82
CA THR A 195 -24.24 12.45 4.42
C THR A 195 -22.95 11.98 3.77
N LEU A 196 -21.83 12.66 4.03
CA LEU A 196 -20.50 12.21 3.58
C LEU A 196 -20.16 10.81 4.12
N GLY A 197 -20.38 10.57 5.41
CA GLY A 197 -20.16 9.25 6.02
C GLY A 197 -20.99 8.14 5.35
N LEU A 198 -22.25 8.43 5.04
CA LEU A 198 -23.13 7.49 4.34
C LEU A 198 -22.64 7.22 2.91
N VAL A 199 -22.26 8.26 2.17
CA VAL A 199 -21.70 8.13 0.81
C VAL A 199 -20.40 7.33 0.83
N CYS A 200 -19.48 7.64 1.75
CA CYS A 200 -18.22 6.89 1.92
C CYS A 200 -18.49 5.42 2.27
N GLY A 201 -19.46 5.13 3.14
CA GLY A 201 -19.86 3.77 3.48
C GLY A 201 -20.38 2.99 2.26
N VAL A 202 -21.27 3.58 1.47
CA VAL A 202 -21.79 2.96 0.24
C VAL A 202 -20.67 2.77 -0.79
N ALA A 203 -19.79 3.75 -0.95
CA ALA A 203 -18.65 3.68 -1.85
C ALA A 203 -17.69 2.55 -1.44
N ALA A 204 -17.38 2.41 -0.15
CA ALA A 204 -16.50 1.36 0.36
C ALA A 204 -17.07 -0.06 0.12
N VAL A 205 -18.36 -0.27 0.37
CA VAL A 205 -19.04 -1.56 0.10
C VAL A 205 -19.05 -1.84 -1.40
N SER A 206 -19.36 -0.84 -2.23
CA SER A 206 -19.41 -0.99 -3.69
C SER A 206 -18.03 -1.32 -4.27
N PHE A 207 -16.99 -0.62 -3.80
CA PHE A 207 -15.61 -0.87 -4.18
C PHE A 207 -15.17 -2.29 -3.81
N THR A 208 -15.46 -2.72 -2.57
CA THR A 208 -15.10 -4.07 -2.09
C THR A 208 -15.78 -5.15 -2.94
N LYS A 209 -17.09 -5.01 -3.21
CA LYS A 209 -17.83 -5.95 -4.05
C LYS A 209 -17.31 -5.97 -5.49
N LEU A 210 -17.00 -4.80 -6.05
CA LEU A 210 -16.45 -4.69 -7.41
C LEU A 210 -15.07 -5.36 -7.50
N LEU A 211 -14.21 -5.17 -6.50
CA LEU A 211 -12.88 -5.77 -6.46
C LEU A 211 -12.97 -7.30 -6.46
N TYR A 212 -13.83 -7.89 -5.62
CA TYR A 212 -14.05 -9.34 -5.62
C TYR A 212 -14.72 -9.82 -6.91
N ALA A 213 -15.71 -9.09 -7.44
CA ALA A 213 -16.37 -9.46 -8.69
C ALA A 213 -15.40 -9.47 -9.88
N VAL A 214 -14.52 -8.46 -10.00
CA VAL A 214 -13.48 -8.40 -11.04
C VAL A 214 -12.47 -9.53 -10.87
N LYS A 215 -12.06 -9.80 -9.62
CA LYS A 215 -11.18 -10.94 -9.32
C LYS A 215 -11.82 -12.24 -9.82
N ASP A 216 -13.02 -12.57 -9.35
CA ASP A 216 -13.71 -13.83 -9.67
C ASP A 216 -14.00 -13.95 -11.17
N LEU A 217 -14.37 -12.85 -11.83
CA LEU A 217 -14.55 -12.80 -13.27
C LEU A 217 -13.23 -13.07 -14.00
N SER A 218 -12.13 -12.46 -13.57
CA SER A 218 -10.82 -12.69 -14.19
C SER A 218 -10.37 -14.14 -14.04
N GLU A 219 -10.66 -14.80 -12.90
CA GLU A 219 -10.32 -16.22 -12.70
C GLU A 219 -11.19 -17.14 -13.57
N LYS A 220 -12.47 -16.77 -13.77
CA LYS A 220 -13.41 -17.52 -14.61
C LYS A 220 -13.07 -17.42 -16.11
N TRP A 221 -12.77 -16.23 -16.61
CA TRP A 221 -12.51 -16.00 -18.04
C TRP A 221 -11.08 -16.34 -18.45
N LEU A 222 -10.11 -16.16 -17.54
CA LEU A 222 -8.68 -16.42 -17.78
C LEU A 222 -8.15 -17.36 -16.68
N PRO A 223 -8.47 -18.67 -16.74
CA PRO A 223 -8.08 -19.63 -15.71
C PRO A 223 -6.55 -19.85 -15.65
N SER A 224 -5.86 -19.66 -16.77
CA SER A 224 -4.39 -19.70 -16.80
C SER A 224 -3.80 -18.48 -16.14
N TRP A 225 -3.14 -18.68 -14.99
CA TRP A 225 -2.56 -17.61 -14.18
C TRP A 225 -1.65 -16.67 -14.97
N TRP A 226 -0.78 -17.20 -15.82
CA TRP A 226 0.19 -16.41 -16.58
C TRP A 226 -0.48 -15.51 -17.63
N ALA A 227 -1.48 -16.03 -18.35
CA ALA A 227 -2.24 -15.22 -19.31
C ALA A 227 -3.06 -14.14 -18.60
N ARG A 228 -3.60 -14.44 -17.42
CA ARG A 228 -4.34 -13.48 -16.61
C ARG A 228 -3.46 -12.29 -16.20
N GLU A 229 -2.26 -12.53 -15.69
CA GLU A 229 -1.34 -11.43 -15.31
C GLU A 229 -0.92 -10.59 -16.53
N LEU A 230 -0.67 -11.23 -17.67
CA LEU A 230 -0.31 -10.53 -18.90
C LEU A 230 -1.45 -9.64 -19.40
N VAL A 231 -2.68 -10.17 -19.44
CA VAL A 231 -3.86 -9.42 -19.89
C VAL A 231 -4.17 -8.27 -18.93
N LEU A 232 -4.19 -8.53 -17.61
CA LEU A 232 -4.46 -7.49 -16.61
C LEU A 232 -3.36 -6.43 -16.61
N GLY A 233 -2.09 -6.82 -16.70
CA GLY A 233 -0.98 -5.88 -16.79
C GLY A 233 -1.01 -5.06 -18.08
N ALA A 234 -1.39 -5.64 -19.21
CA ALA A 234 -1.59 -4.89 -20.44
C ALA A 234 -2.74 -3.87 -20.31
N ILE A 235 -3.85 -4.24 -19.66
CA ILE A 235 -4.96 -3.32 -19.37
C ILE A 235 -4.48 -2.15 -18.50
N VAL A 236 -3.70 -2.43 -17.45
CA VAL A 236 -3.11 -1.39 -16.58
C VAL A 236 -2.18 -0.48 -17.38
N GLY A 237 -1.31 -1.05 -18.23
CA GLY A 237 -0.40 -0.28 -19.08
C GLY A 237 -1.14 0.63 -20.07
N VAL A 238 -2.20 0.13 -20.71
CA VAL A 238 -3.06 0.92 -21.62
C VAL A 238 -3.83 2.00 -20.86
N ALA A 239 -4.37 1.69 -19.68
CA ALA A 239 -5.03 2.69 -18.84
C ALA A 239 -4.04 3.78 -18.38
N GLY A 240 -2.77 3.42 -18.13
CA GLY A 240 -1.70 4.37 -17.83
C GLY A 240 -1.40 5.34 -18.98
N LEU A 241 -1.62 4.95 -20.24
CA LEU A 241 -1.51 5.87 -21.39
C LEU A 241 -2.61 6.94 -21.42
N ALA A 242 -3.79 6.62 -20.88
CA ALA A 242 -4.91 7.55 -20.79
C ALA A 242 -4.72 8.58 -19.66
N TYR A 243 -3.79 8.34 -18.73
CA TYR A 243 -3.50 9.27 -17.65
C TYR A 243 -2.73 10.50 -18.20
N PRO A 244 -3.24 11.73 -18.01
CA PRO A 244 -2.58 12.92 -18.54
C PRO A 244 -1.18 13.06 -17.96
N ARG A 245 -0.19 13.23 -18.84
CA ARG A 245 1.24 13.42 -18.52
C ARG A 245 1.56 14.71 -17.79
N THR A 246 0.56 15.55 -17.55
CA THR A 246 0.69 16.78 -16.79
C THR A 246 0.48 16.45 -15.31
N PRO A 247 1.42 16.80 -14.41
CA PRO A 247 1.10 16.78 -12.99
C PRO A 247 -0.20 17.56 -12.77
N PRO A 248 -1.08 17.14 -11.83
CA PRO A 248 -2.30 17.89 -11.54
C PRO A 248 -1.90 19.35 -11.34
N ALA A 249 -2.52 20.24 -12.12
CA ALA A 249 -2.24 21.66 -12.04
C ALA A 249 -2.38 22.07 -10.57
N ILE A 250 -1.31 22.64 -10.03
CA ILE A 250 -1.30 23.21 -8.69
C ILE A 250 -2.46 24.20 -8.67
N SER A 251 -3.42 23.99 -7.76
CA SER A 251 -4.54 24.91 -7.59
C SER A 251 -4.00 26.34 -7.44
N PRO A 252 -4.60 27.37 -8.06
CA PRO A 252 -4.20 28.77 -7.85
C PRO A 252 -4.35 29.24 -6.38
N ALA A 253 -4.92 28.41 -5.50
CA ALA A 253 -4.86 28.61 -4.06
C ALA A 253 -3.50 28.21 -3.44
N THR A 254 -2.78 27.26 -4.04
CA THR A 254 -1.47 26.78 -3.57
C THR A 254 -0.32 27.65 -4.08
N GLU A 255 -0.40 28.23 -5.29
CA GLU A 255 0.59 29.22 -5.77
C GLU A 255 0.65 30.47 -4.89
N ARG A 256 -0.49 30.90 -4.35
CA ARG A 256 -0.58 32.11 -3.51
C ARG A 256 0.07 31.98 -2.13
N ASN A 257 0.37 30.76 -1.70
CA ASN A 257 1.05 30.46 -0.43
C ASN A 257 2.54 30.15 -0.61
N LEU A 258 3.06 30.19 -1.86
CA LEU A 258 4.46 29.95 -2.20
C LEU A 258 5.22 31.25 -2.60
N ALA A 259 4.55 32.41 -2.57
CA ALA A 259 5.12 33.74 -2.74
C ALA A 259 5.04 34.52 -1.42
#